data_AF-A0A553EWG2-F1
#
_entry.id   AF-A0A553EWG2-F1
#
_cell.length_a   1.000
_cell.length_b   1.000
_cell.length_c   1.000
_cell.angle_alpha   90.00
_cell.angle_beta   90.00
_cell.angle_gamma   90.00
#
_symmetry.space_group_name_H-M   'P 1'
#
loop_
_entity.id
_entity.type
_entity.pdbx_description
1 polymer ?
#
loop_
_entity_poly.entity_id
_entity_poly.type
_entity_poly.pdbx_seq_one_letter_code
_entity_poly.pdbx_strand_id
1 'polypeptide(L)'
;MLKILDITLFSLHVLIILANLFAWLWKRTQRLHLWIVGATLFSWLVLGIWNGFGYCILTDWEWDIKRTLGERDLPHSFTQYLSDNVFGLYLSPAVVDGLTVGCFLAAIIGSCYVNFVRKDNTN
;
A
#
# COMPACT_ATOMS: atom_id res chain seq x y z
N MET A 1 8.67 -13.75 -20.08
CA MET A 1 8.81 -14.09 -18.64
C MET A 1 8.75 -12.84 -17.76
N LEU A 2 9.59 -11.82 -17.99
CA LEU A 2 9.60 -10.58 -17.19
C LEU A 2 8.25 -9.84 -17.12
N LYS A 3 7.49 -9.77 -18.21
CA LYS A 3 6.14 -9.15 -18.23
C LYS A 3 5.12 -9.85 -17.30
N ILE A 4 5.23 -11.16 -17.13
CA ILE A 4 4.34 -11.91 -16.23
C ILE A 4 4.66 -11.55 -14.78
N LEU A 5 5.95 -11.41 -14.47
CA LEU A 5 6.42 -11.01 -13.15
C LEU A 5 5.99 -9.59 -12.80
N ASP A 6 6.10 -8.64 -13.76
CA ASP A 6 5.58 -7.28 -13.63
C ASP A 6 4.09 -7.27 -13.26
N ILE A 7 3.24 -7.94 -14.05
CA ILE A 7 1.80 -8.03 -13.78
C ILE A 7 1.52 -8.70 -12.44
N THR A 8 2.29 -9.74 -12.07
CA THR A 8 2.10 -10.46 -10.81
C THR A 8 2.43 -9.57 -9.62
N LEU A 9 3.55 -8.84 -9.68
CA LEU A 9 3.96 -7.91 -8.63
C LEU A 9 3.00 -6.74 -8.51
N PHE A 10 2.61 -6.12 -9.64
CA PHE A 10 1.60 -5.07 -9.67
C PHE A 10 0.29 -5.52 -9.01
N SER A 11 -0.22 -6.69 -9.41
CA SER A 11 -1.47 -7.25 -8.88
C SER A 11 -1.36 -7.57 -7.39
N LEU A 12 -0.24 -8.13 -6.96
CA LEU A 12 0.03 -8.41 -5.54
C LEU A 12 0.12 -7.11 -4.73
N HIS A 13 0.74 -6.07 -5.28
CA HIS A 13 0.87 -4.77 -4.64
C HIS A 13 -0.49 -4.12 -4.42
N VAL A 14 -1.32 -4.08 -5.48
CA VAL A 14 -2.69 -3.58 -5.41
C VAL A 14 -3.52 -4.40 -4.42
N LEU A 15 -3.35 -5.73 -4.40
CA LEU A 15 -4.03 -6.59 -3.43
C LEU A 15 -3.64 -6.26 -1.98
N ILE A 16 -2.36 -5.98 -1.71
CA ILE A 16 -1.90 -5.55 -0.37
C ILE A 16 -2.52 -4.20 0.01
N ILE A 17 -2.59 -3.24 -0.91
CA ILE A 17 -3.24 -1.94 -0.68
C ILE A 17 -4.73 -2.15 -0.35
N LEU A 18 -5.46 -2.92 -1.17
CA LEU A 18 -6.86 -3.23 -0.94
C LEU A 18 -7.06 -4.00 0.37
N ALA A 19 -6.17 -4.92 0.72
CA ALA A 19 -6.21 -5.60 1.99
C ALA A 19 -6.01 -4.63 3.16
N ASN A 20 -5.06 -3.69 3.08
CA ASN A 20 -4.91 -2.64 4.10
C ASN A 20 -6.17 -1.77 4.24
N LEU A 21 -6.85 -1.45 3.15
CA LEU A 21 -8.05 -0.60 3.15
C LEU A 21 -9.33 -1.33 3.60
N PHE A 22 -9.50 -2.60 3.21
CA PHE A 22 -10.78 -3.30 3.37
C PHE A 22 -10.72 -4.55 4.28
N ALA A 23 -9.55 -5.12 4.55
CA ALA A 23 -9.47 -6.37 5.32
C ALA A 23 -9.87 -6.22 6.79
N TRP A 24 -10.02 -4.98 7.31
CA TRP A 24 -10.56 -4.74 8.65
C TRP A 24 -12.09 -4.92 8.75
N LEU A 25 -12.83 -4.85 7.63
CA LEU A 25 -14.29 -5.02 7.63
C LEU A 25 -14.70 -6.46 8.01
N TRP A 26 -13.87 -7.45 7.70
CA TRP A 26 -14.23 -8.86 7.86
C TRP A 26 -13.62 -9.44 9.14
N LYS A 27 -14.47 -9.91 10.08
CA LYS A 27 -14.04 -10.43 11.40
C LYS A 27 -12.95 -11.50 11.32
N ARG A 28 -12.97 -12.34 10.27
CA ARG A 28 -11.99 -13.43 10.05
C ARG A 28 -10.63 -12.91 9.58
N THR A 29 -10.57 -11.79 8.86
CA THR A 29 -9.31 -11.23 8.33
C THR A 29 -8.74 -10.11 9.19
N GLN A 30 -9.40 -9.68 10.27
CA GLN A 30 -8.90 -8.63 11.16
C GLN A 30 -7.52 -8.92 11.75
N ARG A 31 -7.27 -10.16 12.17
CA ARG A 31 -5.93 -10.53 12.66
C ARG A 31 -4.88 -10.50 11.55
N LEU A 32 -5.26 -10.88 10.32
CA LEU A 32 -4.39 -10.80 9.15
C LEU A 32 -4.10 -9.34 8.78
N HIS A 33 -5.12 -8.47 8.84
CA HIS A 33 -5.00 -7.04 8.61
C HIS A 33 -3.96 -6.41 9.53
N LEU A 34 -3.93 -6.76 10.81
CA LEU A 34 -2.90 -6.27 11.74
C LEU A 34 -1.48 -6.65 11.31
N TRP A 35 -1.28 -7.87 10.81
CA TRP A 35 0.03 -8.29 10.28
C TRP A 35 0.40 -7.52 9.01
N ILE A 36 -0.55 -7.33 8.08
CA ILE A 36 -0.34 -6.61 6.82
C ILE A 36 -0.03 -5.13 7.09
N VAL A 37 -0.84 -4.47 7.93
CA VAL A 37 -0.64 -3.10 8.36
C VAL A 37 0.68 -2.96 9.10
N GLY A 38 1.02 -3.89 10.00
CA GLY A 38 2.28 -3.89 10.72
C GLY A 38 3.48 -3.98 9.77
N ALA A 39 3.44 -4.88 8.79
CA ALA A 39 4.48 -5.00 7.77
C ALA A 39 4.58 -3.74 6.89
N THR A 40 3.43 -3.14 6.53
CA THR A 40 3.38 -1.91 5.73
C THR A 40 3.95 -0.73 6.52
N LEU A 41 3.54 -0.57 7.78
CA LEU A 41 4.03 0.46 8.67
C LEU A 41 5.54 0.28 8.93
N PHE A 42 6.01 -0.96 9.11
CA PHE A 42 7.43 -1.24 9.25
C PHE A 42 8.20 -0.86 7.98
N SER A 43 7.69 -1.20 6.80
CA SER A 43 8.29 -0.77 5.53
C SER A 43 8.36 0.76 5.44
N TRP A 44 7.31 1.47 5.83
CA TRP A 44 7.30 2.93 5.81
C TRP A 44 8.21 3.55 6.87
N LEU A 45 8.25 3.02 8.09
CA LEU A 45 9.08 3.56 9.16
C LEU A 45 10.56 3.25 8.97
N VAL A 46 10.90 2.10 8.38
CA VAL A 46 12.30 1.72 8.16
C VAL A 46 12.80 2.28 6.83
N LEU A 47 12.07 2.06 5.74
CA LEU A 47 12.53 2.42 4.39
C LEU A 47 11.98 3.77 3.93
N GLY A 48 10.81 4.18 4.41
CA GLY A 48 10.23 5.48 4.08
C GLY A 48 10.98 6.67 4.70
N ILE A 49 11.83 6.46 5.70
CA ILE A 49 12.77 7.51 6.18
C ILE A 49 13.69 7.97 5.04
N TRP A 50 14.10 7.08 4.15
CA TRP A 50 14.96 7.40 3.01
C TRP A 50 14.19 7.64 1.72
N ASN A 51 13.11 6.89 1.47
CA ASN A 51 12.42 6.87 0.18
C ASN A 51 11.08 7.63 0.14
N GLY A 52 10.60 8.14 1.28
CA GLY A 52 9.32 8.85 1.40
C GLY A 52 8.17 8.01 1.98
N PHE A 53 7.08 8.69 2.34
CA PHE A 53 5.86 8.03 2.82
C PHE A 53 5.16 7.30 1.66
N GLY A 54 4.64 6.10 1.88
CA GLY A 54 4.07 5.30 0.77
C GLY A 54 5.02 4.26 0.18
N TYR A 55 6.29 4.26 0.55
CA TYR A 55 7.27 3.36 -0.04
C TYR A 55 7.12 1.89 0.43
N CYS A 56 7.19 0.96 -0.51
CA CYS A 56 7.09 -0.48 -0.27
C CYS A 56 8.21 -1.24 -0.99
N ILE A 57 8.79 -2.25 -0.34
CA ILE A 57 9.89 -3.08 -0.91
C ILE A 57 9.49 -3.70 -2.25
N LEU A 58 8.22 -4.08 -2.41
CA LEU A 58 7.74 -4.66 -3.67
C LEU A 58 7.87 -3.67 -4.84
N THR A 59 7.79 -2.37 -4.56
CA THR A 59 7.93 -1.33 -5.59
C THR A 59 9.34 -1.31 -6.16
N ASP A 60 10.37 -1.52 -5.35
CA ASP A 60 11.76 -1.56 -5.84
C ASP A 60 11.99 -2.72 -6.79
N TRP A 61 11.44 -3.90 -6.46
CA TRP A 61 11.48 -5.06 -7.35
C TRP A 61 10.71 -4.82 -8.64
N GLU A 62 9.52 -4.21 -8.54
CA GLU A 62 8.71 -3.88 -9.71
C GLU A 62 9.43 -2.86 -10.61
N TRP A 63 10.03 -1.81 -10.06
CA TRP A 63 10.84 -0.87 -10.82
C TRP A 63 12.07 -1.51 -11.44
N ASP A 64 12.72 -2.46 -10.77
CA ASP A 64 13.87 -3.15 -11.35
C ASP A 64 13.49 -3.94 -12.60
N ILE A 65 12.33 -4.59 -12.55
CA ILE A 65 11.76 -5.30 -13.71
C ILE A 65 11.34 -4.31 -14.80
N LYS A 66 10.64 -3.22 -14.45
CA LYS A 66 10.22 -2.18 -15.41
C LYS A 66 11.41 -1.48 -16.08
N ARG A 67 12.48 -1.19 -15.34
CA ARG A 67 13.75 -0.68 -15.88
C ARG A 67 14.38 -1.68 -16.85
N THR A 68 14.36 -2.96 -16.52
CA THR A 68 14.84 -4.03 -17.41
C THR A 68 13.98 -4.16 -18.68
N LEU A 69 12.68 -3.85 -18.60
CA LEU A 69 11.76 -3.79 -19.72
C LEU A 69 11.88 -2.50 -20.57
N GLY A 70 12.68 -1.53 -20.12
CA GLY A 70 12.99 -0.30 -20.84
C GLY A 70 12.19 0.93 -20.39
N GLU A 71 11.36 0.83 -19.35
CA GLU A 71 10.68 1.99 -18.77
C GLU A 71 11.65 2.80 -17.90
N ARG A 72 11.67 4.13 -18.08
CA ARG A 72 12.61 5.04 -17.39
C ARG A 72 11.94 6.16 -16.61
N ASP A 73 10.74 6.56 -17.00
CA ASP A 73 9.94 7.59 -16.29
C ASP A 73 9.10 6.96 -15.18
N LEU A 74 9.79 6.31 -14.23
CA LEU A 74 9.16 5.68 -13.07
C LEU A 74 9.18 6.67 -11.89
N PRO A 75 8.03 7.00 -11.31
CA PRO A 75 7.97 7.91 -10.16
C PRO A 75 8.54 7.23 -8.93
N HIS A 76 8.80 8.02 -7.88
CA HIS A 76 9.49 7.56 -6.67
C HIS A 76 8.61 6.77 -5.69
N SER A 77 7.31 6.63 -5.96
CA SER A 77 6.38 5.82 -5.16
C SER A 77 5.36 5.11 -6.05
N PHE A 78 4.94 3.91 -5.64
CA PHE A 78 3.94 3.12 -6.37
C PHE A 78 2.58 3.81 -6.41
N THR A 79 2.22 4.52 -5.33
CA THR A 79 0.97 5.28 -5.25
C THR A 79 0.96 6.43 -6.24
N GLN A 80 2.10 7.09 -6.44
CA GLN A 80 2.25 8.09 -7.49
C GLN A 80 2.20 7.45 -8.88
N TYR A 81 2.83 6.28 -9.08
CA TYR A 81 2.67 5.51 -10.32
C TYR A 81 1.21 5.18 -10.62
N LEU A 82 0.45 4.77 -9.60
CA LEU A 82 -0.98 4.49 -9.72
C LEU A 82 -1.76 5.75 -10.10
N SER A 83 -1.48 6.88 -9.45
CA SER A 83 -2.13 8.17 -9.76
C SER A 83 -1.86 8.58 -11.21
N ASP A 84 -0.60 8.57 -11.63
CA ASP A 84 -0.17 9.10 -12.92
C ASP A 84 -0.54 8.15 -14.07
N ASN A 85 -0.30 6.84 -13.91
CA ASN A 85 -0.45 5.87 -15.02
C ASN A 85 -1.80 5.14 -15.03
N VAL A 86 -2.41 4.90 -13.87
CA VAL A 86 -3.69 4.18 -13.80
C VAL A 86 -4.87 5.15 -13.79
N PHE A 87 -4.82 6.19 -12.95
CA PHE A 87 -5.88 7.19 -12.88
C PHE A 87 -5.72 8.33 -13.87
N GLY A 88 -4.52 8.55 -14.43
CA GLY A 88 -4.24 9.69 -15.30
C GLY A 88 -4.30 11.03 -14.56
N LEU A 89 -4.16 11.01 -13.23
CA LEU A 89 -4.21 12.16 -12.35
C LEU A 89 -2.78 12.54 -11.96
N TYR A 90 -2.25 13.57 -12.63
CA TYR A 90 -0.94 14.17 -12.33
C TYR A 90 -0.98 14.99 -11.03
N LEU A 91 -1.16 14.29 -9.91
CA LEU A 91 -1.19 14.90 -8.59
C LEU A 91 0.24 15.11 -8.10
N SER A 92 0.47 16.21 -7.38
CA SER A 92 1.78 16.43 -6.75
C SER A 92 2.08 15.30 -5.76
N PRO A 93 3.34 14.84 -5.63
CA PRO A 93 3.73 13.76 -4.72
C PRO A 93 3.18 13.95 -3.30
N ALA A 94 3.24 15.18 -2.77
CA ALA A 94 2.74 15.52 -1.44
C ALA A 94 1.24 15.23 -1.24
N VAL A 95 0.42 15.40 -2.28
CA VAL A 95 -1.03 15.13 -2.23
C VAL A 95 -1.27 13.62 -2.23
N VAL A 96 -0.57 12.88 -3.10
CA VAL A 96 -0.69 11.42 -3.19
C VAL A 96 -0.22 10.78 -1.89
N ASP A 97 0.91 11.22 -1.35
CA ASP A 97 1.46 10.73 -0.09
C ASP A 97 0.52 11.06 1.07
N GLY A 98 0.01 12.29 1.13
CA GLY A 98 -0.96 12.71 2.14
C GLY A 98 -2.25 11.88 2.10
N LEU A 99 -2.78 11.60 0.90
CA LEU A 99 -3.95 10.74 0.73
C LEU A 99 -3.66 9.30 1.16
N THR A 100 -2.49 8.77 0.78
CA THR A 100 -2.08 7.41 1.12
C THR A 100 -1.96 7.24 2.64
N VAL A 101 -1.29 8.18 3.31
CA VAL A 101 -1.16 8.20 4.78
C VAL A 101 -2.53 8.37 5.43
N GLY A 102 -3.37 9.29 4.94
CA GLY A 102 -4.70 9.54 5.47
C GLY A 102 -5.61 8.31 5.39
N CYS A 103 -5.67 7.66 4.23
CA CYS A 103 -6.43 6.41 4.03
C CYS A 103 -5.90 5.27 4.91
N PHE A 104 -4.58 5.15 5.03
CA PHE A 104 -3.95 4.12 5.86
C PHE A 104 -4.26 4.32 7.36
N LEU A 105 -4.14 5.56 7.86
CA LEU A 105 -4.51 5.90 9.23
C LEU A 105 -5.99 5.66 9.50
N ALA A 106 -6.87 6.05 8.58
CA ALA A 106 -8.30 5.79 8.70
C ALA A 106 -8.59 4.27 8.79
N ALA A 107 -7.91 3.45 8.00
CA ALA A 107 -8.04 2.00 8.06
C ALA A 107 -7.53 1.41 9.39
N ILE A 108 -6.44 1.93 9.95
CA ILE A 108 -5.95 1.55 11.29
C ILE A 108 -6.97 1.90 12.36
N ILE A 109 -7.47 3.13 12.36
CA ILE A 109 -8.48 3.59 13.34
C ILE A 109 -9.74 2.72 13.24
N GLY A 110 -10.22 2.45 12.02
CA GLY A 110 -11.36 1.57 11.78
C GLY A 110 -11.11 0.15 12.30
N SER A 111 -9.93 -0.41 12.04
CA SER A 111 -9.52 -1.73 12.54
C SER A 111 -9.46 -1.79 14.07
N CYS A 112 -8.85 -0.80 14.72
CA CYS A 112 -8.83 -0.66 16.17
C CYS A 112 -10.25 -0.55 16.75
N TYR A 113 -11.11 0.27 16.15
CA TYR A 113 -12.49 0.42 16.60
C TYR A 113 -13.26 -0.91 16.53
N VAL A 114 -13.20 -1.63 15.41
CA VAL A 114 -13.94 -2.89 15.28
C VAL A 114 -13.34 -4.00 16.14
N ASN A 115 -12.02 -4.06 16.31
CA ASN A 115 -11.36 -5.12 17.07
C ASN A 115 -11.44 -4.92 18.59
N PHE A 116 -11.39 -3.67 19.08
CA PHE A 116 -11.42 -3.37 20.52
C PHE A 116 -12.81 -2.93 21.00
N VAL A 117 -13.51 -2.02 20.32
CA VAL A 117 -14.79 -1.46 20.80
C VAL A 117 -15.97 -2.38 20.52
N ARG A 118 -16.04 -3.01 19.34
CA ARG A 118 -17.17 -3.90 18.98
C ARG A 118 -17.07 -5.30 19.59
N LYS A 119 -15.88 -5.72 20.04
CA LYS A 119 -15.68 -7.03 20.67
C LYS A 119 -16.09 -7.04 22.14
N ASP A 120 -15.97 -5.91 22.84
CA ASP A 120 -16.38 -5.77 24.24
C ASP A 120 -17.90 -5.79 24.44
N ASN A 121 -18.68 -5.32 23.47
CA ASN A 121 -20.15 -5.26 23.58
C ASN A 121 -20.88 -6.59 23.31
N THR A 122 -20.16 -7.71 23.21
CA THR A 122 -20.75 -9.05 22.95
C THR A 122 -20.30 -10.12 23.94
N ASN A 123 -19.77 -9.73 25.11
CA ASN A 123 -19.54 -10.64 26.23
C ASN A 123 -20.64 -10.50 27.28
#